data_AF-A0A8J3BPF3-F1
#
_entry.id   AF-A0A8J3BPF3-F1
#
_cell.length_a   1.000
_cell.length_b   1.000
_cell.length_c   1.000
_cell.angle_alpha   90.00
_cell.angle_beta   90.00
_cell.angle_gamma   90.00
#
_symmetry.space_group_name_H-M   'P 1'
#
loop_
_entity.id
_entity.type
_entity.pdbx_description
1 polymer ?
#
loop_
_entity_poly.entity_id
_entity_poly.type
_entity_poly.pdbx_seq_one_letter_code
_entity_poly.pdbx_strand_id
1 'polypeptide(L)'
;MSTYDPAPRAPRTEPAIDRGWPRRWAVAVAEPGSAHLAPAIVVSAEPLPRHGADPAARPAVPAIVRPRRAGRHARAGAPGEPREVPSATMTVVHPVPHAWLTTGGTGARNYDEFASDGEITAIIEENPYSALAVEMPHCAPGAHGRDFHACLPDAVARLDQAKHAGAYRDVGAAAVLYRISGGERSASYGLFCAVDTDQISASADEPGAVIRNEDVFPHKVRERVALAEATGHLLSPVLLLKADRGAGPSRLHAALAAACDAAGAPAAVDVDHAGRTHAVWPLPPGPDTDRLCALAGDGELVVADGNHRSLAAQLGRLDRFLAVVTTPESVTIDGYHRLVGPLPISPAELVNRLVAGGAQVTPLPGRPGPPAARGTVHLYAAGRGWAVRLPATPGASDVDNLDHALVERLVLATPLGLDPGDKRVTYVGGDYPASWLCGEVDAGRADLAILIAPVTVEDFLAVNLARHKLPRKSTWFTPKARAGLVIAQR
;
A
#
# COMPACT_ATOMS: atom_id res chain seq x y z
N MET A 1 -41.39 32.31 -35.33
CA MET A 1 -40.50 31.97 -36.46
C MET A 1 -39.50 33.10 -36.64
N SER A 2 -38.28 32.93 -36.15
CA SER A 2 -37.10 33.62 -36.67
C SER A 2 -35.87 32.92 -36.10
N THR A 3 -35.03 32.45 -37.00
CA THR A 3 -33.77 31.73 -36.79
C THR A 3 -32.73 32.64 -36.15
N TYR A 4 -31.99 32.12 -35.15
CA TYR A 4 -30.74 32.73 -34.69
C TYR A 4 -29.66 31.66 -34.64
N ASP A 5 -28.65 31.87 -35.48
CA ASP A 5 -27.46 31.07 -35.70
C ASP A 5 -26.31 31.63 -34.87
N PRO A 6 -25.63 30.87 -33.99
CA PRO A 6 -24.45 31.36 -33.30
C PRO A 6 -23.16 30.97 -34.04
N ALA A 7 -22.50 31.99 -34.59
CA ALA A 7 -21.14 31.93 -35.12
C ALA A 7 -20.11 31.34 -34.13
N PRO A 8 -19.02 30.71 -34.62
CA PRO A 8 -18.05 30.01 -33.78
C PRO A 8 -17.17 30.97 -32.96
N ARG A 9 -17.05 30.70 -31.65
CA ARG A 9 -16.15 31.42 -30.75
C ARG A 9 -14.68 31.08 -31.05
N ALA A 10 -13.88 32.11 -31.31
CA ALA A 10 -12.42 32.03 -31.30
C ALA A 10 -11.88 31.65 -29.91
N PRO A 11 -10.74 30.93 -29.82
CA PRO A 11 -10.15 30.54 -28.54
C PRO A 11 -9.64 31.75 -27.78
N ARG A 12 -10.05 31.87 -26.51
CA ARG A 12 -9.51 32.86 -25.56
C ARG A 12 -8.12 32.42 -25.12
N THR A 13 -7.12 33.22 -25.43
CA THR A 13 -5.80 33.18 -24.79
C THR A 13 -5.90 33.77 -23.38
N GLU A 14 -5.61 32.99 -22.35
CA GLU A 14 -5.43 33.49 -20.98
C GLU A 14 -4.08 34.24 -20.86
N PRO A 15 -4.03 35.31 -20.06
CA PRO A 15 -2.80 36.06 -19.83
C PRO A 15 -1.90 35.33 -18.83
N ALA A 16 -0.63 35.15 -19.20
CA ALA A 16 0.41 34.68 -18.29
C ALA A 16 0.61 35.71 -17.17
N ILE A 17 0.27 35.33 -15.93
CA ILE A 17 0.65 36.08 -14.72
C ILE A 17 1.88 35.40 -14.13
N ASP A 18 3.01 36.04 -14.36
CA ASP A 18 4.29 35.78 -13.69
C ASP A 18 4.19 36.24 -12.23
N ARG A 19 4.33 35.31 -11.28
CA ARG A 19 4.64 35.60 -9.87
C ARG A 19 5.70 34.61 -9.39
N GLY A 20 6.92 35.13 -9.29
CA GLY A 20 8.14 34.41 -9.01
C GLY A 20 8.14 33.60 -7.72
N TRP A 21 8.62 32.37 -7.86
CA TRP A 21 9.20 31.52 -6.81
C TRP A 21 10.64 31.20 -7.22
N PRO A 22 11.56 30.94 -6.26
CA PRO A 22 12.98 30.88 -6.55
C PRO A 22 13.32 29.68 -7.43
N ARG A 23 13.92 29.96 -8.59
CA ARG A 23 14.41 28.97 -9.56
C ARG A 23 15.49 28.08 -8.94
N ARG A 24 15.16 26.83 -8.63
CA ARG A 24 16.06 25.68 -8.78
C ARG A 24 15.23 24.47 -9.24
N TRP A 25 15.82 23.67 -10.12
CA TRP A 25 15.26 22.53 -10.86
C TRP A 25 14.54 22.90 -12.18
N ALA A 26 15.32 22.92 -13.27
CA ALA A 26 14.80 22.74 -14.63
C ALA A 26 14.98 21.27 -15.02
N VAL A 27 13.89 20.58 -15.37
CA VAL A 27 13.93 19.24 -15.97
C VAL A 27 14.02 19.45 -17.48
N ALA A 28 15.14 19.07 -18.10
CA ALA A 28 15.26 19.06 -19.54
C ALA A 28 14.56 17.80 -20.09
N VAL A 29 13.50 18.00 -20.88
CA VAL A 29 12.88 16.94 -21.69
C VAL A 29 13.60 16.93 -23.04
N ALA A 30 14.25 15.83 -23.38
CA ALA A 30 14.81 15.62 -24.72
C ALA A 30 13.72 15.07 -25.65
N GLU A 31 13.56 15.67 -26.83
CA GLU A 31 12.65 15.18 -27.88
C GLU A 31 13.16 13.88 -28.54
N PRO A 32 12.26 13.04 -29.08
CA PRO A 32 12.59 11.64 -29.39
C PRO A 32 13.30 11.50 -30.74
N GLY A 33 14.54 11.02 -30.69
CA GLY A 33 15.29 10.56 -31.86
C GLY A 33 15.84 9.14 -31.61
N SER A 34 15.23 8.16 -32.29
CA SER A 34 15.74 6.84 -32.68
C SER A 34 16.81 6.11 -31.84
N ALA A 35 16.44 4.87 -31.48
CA ALA A 35 17.27 3.69 -31.17
C ALA A 35 17.74 3.46 -29.71
N HIS A 36 17.21 2.37 -29.15
CA HIS A 36 17.72 1.52 -28.06
C HIS A 36 18.58 2.15 -26.97
N LEU A 37 17.96 2.41 -25.80
CA LEU A 37 18.39 2.06 -24.43
C LEU A 37 17.51 2.85 -23.44
N ALA A 38 16.99 2.19 -22.40
CA ALA A 38 16.18 2.83 -21.37
C ALA A 38 17.01 3.89 -20.59
N PRO A 39 16.47 5.07 -20.25
CA PRO A 39 17.24 6.07 -19.52
C PRO A 39 17.32 5.69 -18.03
N ALA A 40 18.54 5.53 -17.53
CA ALA A 40 18.84 5.51 -16.11
C ALA A 40 18.73 6.94 -15.55
N ILE A 41 17.99 7.12 -14.45
CA ILE A 41 17.93 8.37 -13.71
C ILE A 41 19.19 8.44 -12.84
N VAL A 42 20.16 9.26 -13.25
CA VAL A 42 21.34 9.57 -12.43
C VAL A 42 21.09 10.89 -11.71
N VAL A 43 20.98 10.84 -10.38
CA VAL A 43 20.98 12.05 -9.54
C VAL A 43 22.44 12.38 -9.20
N SER A 44 23.06 13.26 -9.98
CA SER A 44 24.38 13.79 -9.67
C SER A 44 24.25 14.99 -8.74
N ALA A 45 24.84 14.91 -7.54
CA ALA A 45 25.01 16.06 -6.66
C ALA A 45 26.26 16.85 -7.09
N GLU A 46 26.08 18.02 -7.70
CA GLU A 46 27.17 18.97 -7.91
C GLU A 46 27.34 19.87 -6.68
N PRO A 47 28.57 20.06 -6.15
CA PRO A 47 28.84 21.02 -5.10
C PRO A 47 29.02 22.44 -5.66
N LEU A 48 28.50 23.44 -4.94
CA LEU A 48 28.56 24.87 -5.26
C LEU A 48 30.01 25.41 -5.35
N PRO A 49 30.25 26.49 -6.15
CA PRO A 49 31.59 26.92 -6.53
C PRO A 49 32.29 27.71 -5.42
N ARG A 50 33.60 27.51 -5.29
CA ARG A 50 34.51 28.40 -4.56
C ARG A 50 35.21 29.32 -5.57
N HIS A 51 35.19 30.62 -5.29
CA HIS A 51 35.90 31.64 -6.06
C HIS A 51 37.43 31.50 -5.96
N GLY A 52 38.10 31.63 -7.12
CA GLY A 52 39.37 32.36 -7.28
C GLY A 52 40.68 31.60 -7.07
N ALA A 53 41.35 31.24 -8.18
CA ALA A 53 42.75 31.60 -8.54
C ALA A 53 43.43 30.55 -9.46
N ASP A 54 44.23 31.09 -10.39
CA ASP A 54 44.97 30.61 -11.57
C ASP A 54 45.74 29.24 -11.51
N PRO A 55 46.04 28.59 -12.66
CA PRO A 55 46.55 27.22 -12.75
C PRO A 55 48.07 27.13 -12.95
N ALA A 56 48.76 26.29 -12.16
CA ALA A 56 49.96 25.57 -12.58
C ALA A 56 50.41 24.58 -11.49
N ALA A 57 51.09 23.52 -11.93
CA ALA A 57 51.83 22.52 -11.16
C ALA A 57 51.06 21.29 -10.62
N ARG A 58 51.22 20.17 -11.32
CA ARG A 58 51.28 18.82 -10.71
C ARG A 58 52.56 18.75 -9.84
N PRO A 59 52.56 18.04 -8.70
CA PRO A 59 53.05 16.66 -8.75
C PRO A 59 52.49 15.66 -7.71
N ALA A 60 52.66 14.38 -8.07
CA ALA A 60 52.97 13.17 -7.28
C ALA A 60 52.23 12.83 -5.95
N VAL A 61 51.64 11.63 -5.96
CA VAL A 61 51.07 10.88 -4.84
C VAL A 61 52.16 10.23 -3.98
N PRO A 62 52.02 10.21 -2.64
CA PRO A 62 52.59 9.15 -1.81
C PRO A 62 51.51 8.33 -1.08
N ALA A 63 51.70 7.02 -1.07
CA ALA A 63 50.88 6.03 -0.41
C ALA A 63 50.94 6.14 1.12
N ILE A 64 49.79 5.98 1.81
CA ILE A 64 49.72 5.91 3.27
C ILE A 64 49.25 4.51 3.73
N VAL A 65 50.22 3.88 4.38
CA VAL A 65 50.29 2.72 5.29
C VAL A 65 49.03 2.45 6.15
N ARG A 66 48.61 1.17 6.21
CA ARG A 66 47.63 0.61 7.16
C ARG A 66 48.27 0.32 8.53
N PRO A 67 47.61 0.58 9.68
CA PRO A 67 48.12 0.15 10.96
C PRO A 67 47.74 -1.32 11.28
N ARG A 68 48.74 -2.08 11.75
CA ARG A 68 48.64 -3.44 12.29
C ARG A 68 47.99 -3.43 13.68
N ARG A 69 47.04 -4.35 13.93
CA ARG A 69 46.57 -4.73 15.28
C ARG A 69 47.66 -5.51 16.01
N ALA A 70 48.02 -5.06 17.21
CA ALA A 70 48.84 -5.80 18.15
C ALA A 70 47.95 -6.60 19.11
N GLY A 71 48.22 -7.89 19.25
CA GLY A 71 47.60 -8.76 20.24
C GLY A 71 48.23 -8.58 21.62
N ARG A 72 47.43 -8.72 22.67
CA ARG A 72 47.90 -9.01 24.03
C ARG A 72 47.03 -10.09 24.65
N HIS A 73 47.73 -11.07 25.22
CA HIS A 73 47.22 -12.24 25.91
C HIS A 73 46.48 -11.88 27.21
N ALA A 74 45.35 -12.55 27.44
CA ALA A 74 44.59 -12.53 28.69
C ALA A 74 45.08 -13.63 29.66
N ARG A 75 45.12 -13.29 30.96
CA ARG A 75 45.26 -14.24 32.08
C ARG A 75 43.89 -14.66 32.58
N ALA A 76 43.79 -15.91 33.02
CA ALA A 76 42.58 -16.58 33.50
C ALA A 76 42.06 -16.06 34.85
N GLY A 77 40.72 -15.97 34.97
CA GLY A 77 39.95 -15.74 36.19
C GLY A 77 38.58 -16.43 36.07
N ALA A 78 38.07 -16.95 37.19
CA ALA A 78 36.99 -17.95 37.36
C ALA A 78 35.59 -17.58 36.80
N PRO A 79 34.68 -18.57 36.56
CA PRO A 79 33.39 -18.33 35.91
C PRO A 79 32.33 -17.85 36.91
N GLY A 80 31.89 -16.61 36.73
CA GLY A 80 30.59 -16.14 37.22
C GLY A 80 29.54 -16.35 36.13
N GLU A 81 28.35 -16.82 36.51
CA GLU A 81 27.22 -17.02 35.61
C GLU A 81 26.89 -15.75 34.81
N PRO A 82 26.72 -15.83 33.47
CA PRO A 82 26.30 -14.68 32.70
C PRO A 82 24.80 -14.45 32.94
N ARG A 83 24.51 -13.48 33.80
CA ARG A 83 23.22 -12.80 33.82
C ARG A 83 23.14 -11.98 32.53
N GLU A 84 22.62 -12.59 31.46
CA GLU A 84 22.25 -11.89 30.24
C GLU A 84 21.17 -10.85 30.60
N VAL A 85 21.60 -9.62 30.80
CA VAL A 85 20.75 -8.46 30.56
C VAL A 85 20.64 -8.41 29.03
N PRO A 86 19.45 -8.57 28.43
CA PRO A 86 19.31 -8.39 26.99
C PRO A 86 19.81 -6.99 26.68
N SER A 87 20.91 -6.90 25.92
CA SER A 87 21.23 -5.69 25.18
C SER A 87 19.95 -5.30 24.46
N ALA A 88 19.41 -4.12 24.73
CA ALA A 88 18.24 -3.60 24.03
C ALA A 88 18.53 -3.72 22.53
N THR A 89 17.98 -4.75 21.91
CA THR A 89 18.05 -4.94 20.48
C THR A 89 17.23 -3.76 19.96
N MET A 90 17.88 -2.84 19.24
CA MET A 90 17.19 -1.68 18.69
C MET A 90 16.11 -2.22 17.74
N THR A 91 14.86 -2.20 18.20
CA THR A 91 13.70 -2.58 17.40
C THR A 91 13.33 -1.41 16.50
N VAL A 92 12.76 -1.73 15.34
CA VAL A 92 12.23 -0.75 14.37
C VAL A 92 10.76 -0.41 14.63
N VAL A 93 10.14 -1.12 15.57
CA VAL A 93 8.73 -1.01 15.96
C VAL A 93 8.65 -0.45 17.37
N HIS A 94 7.84 0.59 17.57
CA HIS A 94 7.77 1.37 18.80
C HIS A 94 6.31 1.65 19.18
N PRO A 95 6.02 1.95 20.46
CA PRO A 95 4.77 2.60 20.83
C PRO A 95 4.57 3.88 20.02
N VAL A 96 3.31 4.19 19.69
CA VAL A 96 2.95 5.50 19.15
C VAL A 96 3.26 6.55 20.23
N PRO A 97 4.09 7.59 19.97
CA PRO A 97 4.51 8.53 21.01
C PRO A 97 3.36 9.30 21.64
N HIS A 98 2.36 9.67 20.84
CA HIS A 98 1.14 10.29 21.31
C HIS A 98 -0.05 9.75 20.50
N ALA A 99 -0.78 8.82 21.11
CA ALA A 99 -1.89 8.11 20.50
C ALA A 99 -3.23 8.67 21.00
N TRP A 100 -4.14 8.84 20.05
CA TRP A 100 -5.56 9.06 20.30
C TRP A 100 -6.31 7.80 19.89
N LEU A 101 -7.11 7.26 20.80
CA LEU A 101 -7.90 6.06 20.58
C LEU A 101 -9.36 6.44 20.33
N THR A 102 -10.00 5.79 19.37
CA THR A 102 -11.45 5.91 19.19
C THR A 102 -12.22 5.57 20.48
N THR A 103 -13.37 6.19 20.69
CA THR A 103 -14.38 5.76 21.68
C THR A 103 -15.49 4.91 21.06
N GLY A 104 -15.37 4.57 19.78
CA GLY A 104 -16.35 3.84 18.97
C GLY A 104 -16.96 4.72 17.86
N GLY A 105 -17.22 4.10 16.71
CA GLY A 105 -17.94 4.70 15.58
C GLY A 105 -17.10 5.61 14.68
N THR A 106 -15.78 5.65 14.82
CA THR A 106 -14.90 6.47 13.96
C THR A 106 -14.19 5.65 12.88
N GLY A 107 -14.13 4.32 13.04
CA GLY A 107 -13.43 3.41 12.15
C GLY A 107 -13.96 3.44 10.73
N ALA A 108 -13.06 3.42 9.75
CA ALA A 108 -13.44 3.44 8.33
C ALA A 108 -12.57 2.51 7.48
N ARG A 109 -13.05 2.17 6.28
CA ARG A 109 -12.18 1.58 5.23
C ARG A 109 -11.09 2.61 4.89
N ASN A 110 -9.96 2.16 4.38
CA ASN A 110 -8.95 3.06 3.85
C ASN A 110 -9.48 3.77 2.60
N TYR A 111 -9.06 5.01 2.40
CA TYR A 111 -9.56 5.89 1.33
C TYR A 111 -9.39 5.35 -0.10
N ASP A 112 -8.50 4.37 -0.32
CA ASP A 112 -8.24 3.75 -1.61
C ASP A 112 -8.99 2.42 -1.83
N GLU A 113 -9.94 2.08 -0.96
CA GLU A 113 -10.82 0.89 -1.04
C GLU A 113 -12.20 1.16 -1.69
N PHE A 114 -12.41 2.33 -2.28
CA PHE A 114 -13.71 2.74 -2.83
C PHE A 114 -13.67 2.80 -4.35
N ALA A 115 -14.77 2.41 -5.01
CA ALA A 115 -14.87 2.51 -6.46
C ALA A 115 -15.17 3.95 -6.93
N SER A 116 -15.73 4.79 -6.05
CA SER A 116 -16.01 6.20 -6.35
C SER A 116 -16.03 7.09 -5.11
N ASP A 117 -15.78 8.39 -5.31
CA ASP A 117 -15.92 9.41 -4.26
C ASP A 117 -17.36 9.53 -3.75
N GLY A 118 -18.36 9.12 -4.55
CA GLY A 118 -19.76 9.10 -4.17
C GLY A 118 -20.05 8.15 -3.00
N GLU A 119 -19.40 6.98 -2.97
CA GLU A 119 -19.49 6.06 -1.82
C GLU A 119 -18.92 6.70 -0.55
N ILE A 120 -17.78 7.38 -0.67
CA ILE A 120 -17.12 8.05 0.46
C ILE A 120 -18.04 9.16 0.98
N THR A 121 -18.64 9.94 0.09
CA THR A 121 -19.58 11.02 0.42
C THR A 121 -20.77 10.48 1.22
N ALA A 122 -21.40 9.40 0.76
CA ALA A 122 -22.54 8.79 1.44
C ALA A 122 -22.18 8.30 2.86
N ILE A 123 -20.99 7.72 3.04
CA ILE A 123 -20.52 7.27 4.36
C ILE A 123 -20.28 8.46 5.30
N ILE A 124 -19.71 9.56 4.80
CA ILE A 124 -19.48 10.77 5.60
C ILE A 124 -20.81 11.42 5.97
N GLU A 125 -21.80 11.40 5.08
CA GLU A 125 -23.17 11.90 5.36
C GLU A 125 -23.85 11.11 6.47
N GLU A 126 -23.75 9.78 6.44
CA GLU A 126 -24.32 8.90 7.46
C GLU A 126 -23.57 9.00 8.80
N ASN A 127 -22.24 9.14 8.74
CA ASN A 127 -21.39 9.23 9.91
C ASN A 127 -20.31 10.32 9.76
N PRO A 128 -20.60 11.56 10.20
CA PRO A 128 -19.65 12.67 10.15
C PRO A 128 -18.38 12.49 10.99
N TYR A 129 -18.37 11.57 11.96
CA TYR A 129 -17.20 11.23 12.78
C TYR A 129 -16.35 10.10 12.19
N SER A 130 -16.75 9.54 11.04
CA SER A 130 -15.92 8.62 10.30
C SER A 130 -14.56 9.25 9.99
N ALA A 131 -13.48 8.47 10.11
CA ALA A 131 -12.13 8.90 9.73
C ALA A 131 -12.06 9.45 8.29
N LEU A 132 -12.95 9.00 7.40
CA LEU A 132 -13.06 9.49 6.02
C LEU A 132 -13.40 10.97 5.94
N ALA A 133 -14.15 11.51 6.90
CA ALA A 133 -14.49 12.94 6.94
C ALA A 133 -13.25 13.84 7.06
N VAL A 134 -12.18 13.29 7.66
CA VAL A 134 -10.86 13.92 7.78
C VAL A 134 -9.94 13.49 6.64
N GLU A 135 -9.90 12.20 6.31
CA GLU A 135 -8.98 11.66 5.30
C GLU A 135 -9.32 12.06 3.86
N MET A 136 -10.59 12.30 3.57
CA MET A 136 -11.12 12.64 2.26
C MET A 136 -11.98 13.90 2.37
N PRO A 137 -11.38 15.05 2.75
CA PRO A 137 -12.16 16.22 3.16
C PRO A 137 -12.95 16.87 2.01
N HIS A 138 -12.56 16.59 0.76
CA HIS A 138 -13.27 17.01 -0.46
C HIS A 138 -14.50 16.15 -0.78
N CYS A 139 -14.62 14.95 -0.20
CA CYS A 139 -15.80 14.11 -0.30
C CYS A 139 -16.84 14.44 0.78
N ALA A 140 -16.49 15.25 1.77
CA ALA A 140 -17.41 15.59 2.84
C ALA A 140 -18.52 16.55 2.35
N PRO A 141 -19.74 16.50 2.94
CA PRO A 141 -20.82 17.41 2.60
C PRO A 141 -20.40 18.87 2.67
N GLY A 142 -20.83 19.66 1.68
CA GLY A 142 -20.49 21.07 1.56
C GLY A 142 -19.13 21.36 0.91
N ALA A 143 -18.35 20.32 0.53
CA ALA A 143 -17.10 20.49 -0.19
C ALA A 143 -17.20 20.52 -1.72
N HIS A 144 -18.42 20.46 -2.26
CA HIS A 144 -18.68 20.36 -3.70
C HIS A 144 -17.91 21.42 -4.52
N GLY A 145 -17.19 20.94 -5.53
CA GLY A 145 -16.43 21.80 -6.46
C GLY A 145 -15.09 22.31 -5.92
N ARG A 146 -14.69 21.96 -4.68
CA ARG A 146 -13.36 22.24 -4.14
C ARG A 146 -12.48 21.00 -4.26
N ASP A 147 -11.21 21.21 -4.57
CA ASP A 147 -10.23 20.12 -4.62
C ASP A 147 -9.78 19.68 -3.21
N PHE A 148 -8.97 18.61 -3.16
CA PHE A 148 -8.41 18.05 -1.93
C PHE A 148 -7.70 19.10 -1.07
N HIS A 149 -6.85 19.94 -1.67
CA HIS A 149 -5.97 20.86 -0.95
C HIS A 149 -6.76 22.03 -0.37
N ALA A 150 -7.75 22.53 -1.11
CA ALA A 150 -8.66 23.57 -0.65
C ALA A 150 -9.51 23.13 0.56
N CYS A 151 -9.70 21.83 0.76
CA CYS A 151 -10.48 21.26 1.86
C CYS A 151 -9.65 20.86 3.09
N LEU A 152 -8.31 21.01 3.06
CA LEU A 152 -7.46 20.68 4.20
C LEU A 152 -7.81 21.42 5.51
N PRO A 153 -8.19 22.72 5.50
CA PRO A 153 -8.65 23.39 6.71
C PRO A 153 -9.88 22.73 7.35
N ASP A 154 -10.77 22.17 6.52
CA ASP A 154 -11.95 21.45 7.02
C ASP A 154 -11.58 20.10 7.64
N ALA A 155 -10.54 19.44 7.13
CA ALA A 155 -10.00 18.22 7.74
C ALA A 155 -9.49 18.50 9.17
N VAL A 156 -8.76 19.60 9.36
CA VAL A 156 -8.28 20.06 10.67
C VAL A 156 -9.46 20.34 11.60
N ALA A 157 -10.42 21.16 11.15
CA ALA A 157 -11.58 21.53 11.93
C ALA A 157 -12.41 20.31 12.36
N ARG A 158 -12.62 19.34 11.47
CA ARG A 158 -13.35 18.10 11.77
C ARG A 158 -12.61 17.21 12.76
N LEU A 159 -11.28 17.07 12.62
CA LEU A 159 -10.49 16.29 13.57
C LEU A 159 -10.52 16.92 14.97
N ASP A 160 -10.34 18.23 15.04
CA ASP A 160 -10.44 18.97 16.31
C ASP A 160 -11.84 18.83 16.91
N GLN A 161 -12.89 19.00 16.10
CA GLN A 161 -14.27 18.80 16.55
C GLN A 161 -14.49 17.37 17.08
N ALA A 162 -14.00 16.34 16.40
CA ALA A 162 -14.13 14.96 16.82
C ALA A 162 -13.44 14.72 18.19
N LYS A 163 -12.25 15.27 18.39
CA LYS A 163 -11.55 15.22 19.68
C LYS A 163 -12.30 15.96 20.79
N HIS A 164 -12.77 17.19 20.52
CA HIS A 164 -13.54 17.98 21.49
C HIS A 164 -14.89 17.34 21.84
N ALA A 165 -15.53 16.67 20.88
CA ALA A 165 -16.76 15.92 21.08
C ALA A 165 -16.56 14.58 21.81
N GLY A 166 -15.31 14.19 22.08
CA GLY A 166 -14.97 12.95 22.78
C GLY A 166 -15.00 11.69 21.93
N ALA A 167 -15.07 11.80 20.59
CA ALA A 167 -14.98 10.65 19.68
C ALA A 167 -13.58 9.99 19.71
N TYR A 168 -12.59 10.74 20.18
CA TYR A 168 -11.23 10.29 20.41
C TYR A 168 -10.77 10.64 21.82
N ARG A 169 -10.13 9.68 22.48
CA ARG A 169 -9.52 9.85 23.81
C ARG A 169 -7.99 9.81 23.68
N ASP A 170 -7.33 10.80 24.26
CA ASP A 170 -5.87 10.80 24.43
C ASP A 170 -5.46 9.65 25.37
N VAL A 171 -4.57 8.78 24.91
CA VAL A 171 -4.02 7.67 25.71
C VAL A 171 -2.51 7.79 25.94
N GLY A 172 -1.91 8.94 25.62
CA GLY A 172 -0.47 9.16 25.75
C GLY A 172 0.35 8.28 24.81
N ALA A 173 1.56 7.91 25.24
CA ALA A 173 2.38 6.96 24.50
C ALA A 173 1.80 5.55 24.63
N ALA A 174 1.50 4.87 23.52
CA ALA A 174 0.94 3.52 23.57
C ALA A 174 1.21 2.72 22.30
N ALA A 175 1.48 1.42 22.44
CA ALA A 175 1.10 0.47 21.40
C ALA A 175 -0.37 0.10 21.62
N VAL A 176 -1.09 -0.38 20.60
CA VAL A 176 -2.51 -0.75 20.78
C VAL A 176 -2.73 -2.14 20.22
N LEU A 177 -3.13 -3.07 21.09
CA LEU A 177 -3.56 -4.41 20.66
C LEU A 177 -4.78 -4.29 19.78
N TYR A 178 -4.85 -5.12 18.75
CA TYR A 178 -5.92 -5.11 17.79
C TYR A 178 -6.40 -6.53 17.49
N ARG A 179 -7.71 -6.73 17.60
CA ARG A 179 -8.35 -7.99 17.25
C ARG A 179 -9.51 -7.74 16.30
N ILE A 180 -9.56 -8.52 15.23
CA ILE A 180 -10.69 -8.57 14.30
C ILE A 180 -11.35 -9.94 14.47
N SER A 181 -12.66 -9.96 14.69
CA SER A 181 -13.43 -11.18 14.91
C SER A 181 -14.75 -11.15 14.14
N GLY A 182 -15.33 -12.32 13.87
CA GLY A 182 -16.53 -12.44 13.04
C GLY A 182 -16.22 -12.76 11.59
N GLY A 183 -17.24 -13.19 10.85
CA GLY A 183 -17.10 -13.87 9.55
C GLY A 183 -16.89 -15.38 9.69
N GLU A 184 -16.52 -16.06 8.60
CA GLU A 184 -16.32 -17.52 8.58
C GLU A 184 -14.97 -17.99 9.14
N ARG A 185 -14.11 -17.06 9.62
CA ARG A 185 -12.71 -17.33 9.97
C ARG A 185 -12.42 -17.11 11.46
N SER A 186 -11.31 -17.69 11.91
CA SER A 186 -10.68 -17.40 13.19
C SER A 186 -10.33 -15.91 13.31
N ALA A 187 -10.19 -15.44 14.56
CA ALA A 187 -9.82 -14.05 14.82
C ALA A 187 -8.44 -13.71 14.23
N SER A 188 -8.33 -12.50 13.70
CA SER A 188 -7.08 -11.89 13.23
C SER A 188 -6.53 -10.97 14.31
N TYR A 189 -5.20 -10.94 14.46
CA TYR A 189 -4.54 -10.13 15.49
C TYR A 189 -3.52 -9.17 14.89
N GLY A 190 -3.33 -8.02 15.52
CA GLY A 190 -2.32 -7.05 15.13
C GLY A 190 -1.91 -6.14 16.28
N LEU A 191 -0.86 -5.36 16.03
CA LEU A 191 -0.36 -4.32 16.94
C LEU A 191 -0.30 -3.00 16.20
N PHE A 192 -1.11 -2.02 16.60
CA PHE A 192 -0.92 -0.64 16.17
C PHE A 192 0.32 -0.08 16.87
N CYS A 193 1.21 0.51 16.08
CA CYS A 193 2.53 0.96 16.52
C CYS A 193 3.06 2.07 15.59
N ALA A 194 4.17 2.69 16.01
CA ALA A 194 4.98 3.55 15.17
C ALA A 194 6.18 2.75 14.63
N VAL A 195 6.49 2.88 13.34
CA VAL A 195 7.61 2.19 12.69
C VAL A 195 8.57 3.20 12.10
N ASP A 196 9.87 2.96 12.26
CA ASP A 196 10.93 3.85 11.77
C ASP A 196 10.87 3.99 10.24
N THR A 197 10.74 5.24 9.77
CA THR A 197 10.57 5.54 8.34
C THR A 197 11.82 5.24 7.52
N ASP A 198 13.00 5.34 8.15
CA ASP A 198 14.30 5.07 7.52
C ASP A 198 14.53 3.58 7.21
N GLN A 199 13.67 2.70 7.73
CA GLN A 199 13.69 1.27 7.46
C GLN A 199 12.90 0.88 6.21
N ILE A 200 12.20 1.82 5.56
CA ILE A 200 11.47 1.55 4.33
C ILE A 200 12.46 1.39 3.18
N SER A 201 12.43 0.21 2.57
CA SER A 201 13.21 -0.20 1.42
C SER A 201 12.28 -0.50 0.24
N ALA A 202 12.54 0.12 -0.91
CA ALA A 202 11.79 -0.10 -2.14
C ALA A 202 12.55 -0.96 -3.17
N SER A 203 13.81 -1.32 -2.88
CA SER A 203 14.66 -2.10 -3.77
C SER A 203 15.72 -2.89 -2.98
N ALA A 204 16.36 -3.86 -3.63
CA ALA A 204 17.45 -4.63 -3.04
C ALA A 204 18.68 -3.77 -2.66
N ASP A 205 18.87 -2.64 -3.34
CA ASP A 205 19.99 -1.72 -3.11
C ASP A 205 19.72 -0.73 -1.96
N GLU A 206 18.47 -0.64 -1.51
CA GLU A 206 18.06 0.17 -0.37
C GLU A 206 18.00 -0.71 0.89
N PRO A 207 18.92 -0.56 1.86
CA PRO A 207 18.85 -1.32 3.10
C PRO A 207 17.58 -0.91 3.88
N GLY A 208 16.88 -1.88 4.46
CA GLY A 208 15.71 -1.60 5.28
C GLY A 208 14.90 -2.85 5.63
N ALA A 209 14.40 -2.89 6.85
CA ALA A 209 13.57 -3.99 7.36
C ALA A 209 12.13 -3.95 6.79
N VAL A 210 11.63 -2.79 6.37
CA VAL A 210 10.28 -2.61 5.85
C VAL A 210 10.29 -2.66 4.32
N ILE A 211 9.72 -3.71 3.74
CA ILE A 211 9.74 -3.99 2.30
C ILE A 211 8.49 -3.38 1.64
N ARG A 212 8.68 -2.37 0.81
CA ARG A 212 7.65 -1.79 -0.05
C ARG A 212 7.72 -2.41 -1.45
N ASN A 213 6.59 -2.82 -2.01
CA ASN A 213 6.58 -3.83 -3.08
C ASN A 213 5.73 -3.50 -4.29
N GLU A 214 5.04 -2.37 -4.26
CA GLU A 214 4.14 -1.94 -5.32
C GLU A 214 4.48 -0.52 -5.75
N ASP A 215 4.21 -0.22 -7.02
CA ASP A 215 4.21 1.14 -7.52
C ASP A 215 3.05 1.94 -6.92
N VAL A 216 3.25 3.26 -6.85
CA VAL A 216 2.32 4.18 -6.20
C VAL A 216 1.92 5.28 -7.15
N PHE A 217 0.74 5.86 -6.92
CA PHE A 217 0.29 7.03 -7.65
C PHE A 217 0.81 8.32 -7.00
N PRO A 218 1.63 9.14 -7.69
CA PRO A 218 2.26 10.32 -7.09
C PRO A 218 1.27 11.35 -6.52
N HIS A 219 0.07 11.50 -7.10
CA HIS A 219 -0.94 12.41 -6.58
C HIS A 219 -1.46 11.96 -5.21
N LYS A 220 -1.78 10.67 -5.04
CA LYS A 220 -2.23 10.11 -3.74
C LYS A 220 -1.19 10.30 -2.65
N VAL A 221 0.09 10.10 -2.99
CA VAL A 221 1.19 10.31 -2.04
C VAL A 221 1.27 11.77 -1.59
N ARG A 222 1.18 12.73 -2.51
CA ARG A 222 1.20 14.16 -2.18
C ARG A 222 0.03 14.56 -1.29
N GLU A 223 -1.17 14.06 -1.56
CA GLU A 223 -2.36 14.32 -0.73
C GLU A 223 -2.19 13.77 0.69
N ARG A 224 -1.59 12.58 0.84
CA ARG A 224 -1.29 12.02 2.17
C ARG A 224 -0.26 12.85 2.94
N VAL A 225 0.79 13.35 2.27
CA VAL A 225 1.76 14.28 2.88
C VAL A 225 1.06 15.55 3.34
N ALA A 226 0.30 16.20 2.44
CA ALA A 226 -0.40 17.45 2.74
C ALA A 226 -1.42 17.30 3.88
N LEU A 227 -2.13 16.18 3.94
CA LEU A 227 -3.05 15.88 5.04
C LEU A 227 -2.32 15.71 6.38
N ALA A 228 -1.21 14.95 6.39
CA ALA A 228 -0.42 14.73 7.60
C ALA A 228 0.27 16.00 8.10
N GLU A 229 0.63 16.92 7.19
CA GLU A 229 1.17 18.24 7.53
C GLU A 229 0.08 19.17 8.06
N ALA A 230 -1.08 19.24 7.40
CA ALA A 230 -2.17 20.12 7.80
C ALA A 230 -2.78 19.70 9.15
N THR A 231 -3.03 18.41 9.34
CA THR A 231 -3.65 17.89 10.56
C THR A 231 -2.65 17.71 11.69
N GLY A 232 -1.36 17.50 11.41
CA GLY A 232 -0.38 17.05 12.40
C GLY A 232 -0.60 15.61 12.88
N HIS A 233 -1.41 14.83 12.16
CA HIS A 233 -1.84 13.49 12.55
C HIS A 233 -1.74 12.47 11.42
N LEU A 234 -1.52 11.20 11.79
CA LEU A 234 -1.66 10.05 10.91
C LEU A 234 -2.88 9.25 11.39
N LEU A 235 -3.91 9.17 10.54
CA LEU A 235 -5.18 8.52 10.91
C LEU A 235 -5.25 7.06 10.45
N SER A 236 -4.42 6.67 9.49
CA SER A 236 -4.60 5.41 8.76
C SER A 236 -3.32 4.61 8.73
N PRO A 237 -3.31 3.39 9.31
CA PRO A 237 -2.11 2.60 9.48
C PRO A 237 -1.65 1.98 8.16
N VAL A 238 -0.33 1.86 7.95
CA VAL A 238 0.22 0.91 6.98
C VAL A 238 0.06 -0.51 7.55
N LEU A 239 -0.53 -1.43 6.78
CA LEU A 239 -0.61 -2.83 7.19
C LEU A 239 0.71 -3.53 6.84
N LEU A 240 1.41 -3.99 7.87
CA LEU A 240 2.68 -4.69 7.75
C LEU A 240 2.51 -6.16 8.12
N LEU A 241 2.93 -7.05 7.23
CA LEU A 241 2.98 -8.47 7.48
C LEU A 241 4.39 -8.84 7.97
N LYS A 242 4.48 -9.30 9.22
CA LYS A 242 5.75 -9.79 9.76
C LYS A 242 6.11 -11.13 9.12
N ALA A 243 7.26 -11.17 8.45
CA ALA A 243 7.80 -12.40 7.89
C ALA A 243 8.65 -13.13 8.94
N ASP A 244 8.21 -14.33 9.35
CA ASP A 244 9.02 -15.20 10.21
C ASP A 244 9.99 -16.02 9.36
N ARG A 245 11.26 -16.07 9.76
CA ARG A 245 12.33 -16.81 9.05
C ARG A 245 12.41 -18.30 9.43
N GLY A 246 11.48 -18.80 10.26
CA GLY A 246 11.50 -20.16 10.80
C GLY A 246 10.28 -20.97 10.39
N ALA A 247 10.46 -22.30 10.28
CA ALA A 247 9.34 -23.22 10.11
C ALA A 247 8.61 -23.38 11.46
N GLY A 248 7.39 -22.85 11.55
CA GLY A 248 6.55 -22.95 12.73
C GLY A 248 5.53 -21.81 12.84
N PRO A 249 4.57 -21.90 13.77
CA PRO A 249 3.60 -20.85 14.01
C PRO A 249 4.29 -19.57 14.49
N SER A 250 3.78 -18.42 14.07
CA SER A 250 4.35 -17.13 14.41
C SER A 250 4.36 -16.88 15.93
N ARG A 251 5.54 -16.56 16.47
CA ARG A 251 5.69 -16.17 17.88
C ARG A 251 4.93 -14.88 18.19
N LEU A 252 4.91 -13.94 17.24
CA LEU A 252 4.13 -12.71 17.38
C LEU A 252 2.63 -13.04 17.42
N HIS A 253 2.14 -13.93 16.55
CA HIS A 253 0.72 -14.29 16.52
C HIS A 253 0.25 -14.83 17.86
N ALA A 254 0.98 -15.82 18.40
CA ALA A 254 0.67 -16.41 19.69
C ALA A 254 0.73 -15.37 20.84
N ALA A 255 1.70 -14.46 20.80
CA ALA A 255 1.84 -13.41 21.81
C ALA A 255 0.69 -12.39 21.74
N LEU A 256 0.27 -11.96 20.54
CA LEU A 256 -0.84 -11.03 20.35
C LEU A 256 -2.17 -11.65 20.76
N ALA A 257 -2.41 -12.91 20.40
CA ALA A 257 -3.61 -13.64 20.81
C ALA A 257 -3.71 -13.72 22.34
N ALA A 258 -2.64 -14.18 23.00
CA ALA A 258 -2.58 -14.27 24.45
C ALA A 258 -2.75 -12.90 25.14
N ALA A 259 -2.14 -11.85 24.58
CA ALA A 259 -2.27 -10.49 25.11
C ALA A 259 -3.71 -9.96 24.98
N CYS A 260 -4.38 -10.19 23.84
CA CYS A 260 -5.79 -9.80 23.65
C CYS A 260 -6.73 -10.54 24.59
N ASP A 261 -6.48 -11.82 24.85
CA ASP A 261 -7.31 -12.61 25.77
C ASP A 261 -7.10 -12.21 27.23
N ALA A 262 -5.88 -11.80 27.60
CA ALA A 262 -5.56 -11.32 28.94
C ALA A 262 -6.01 -9.88 29.21
N ALA A 263 -6.21 -9.06 28.16
CA ALA A 263 -6.49 -7.62 28.29
C ALA A 263 -7.91 -7.28 28.79
N GLY A 264 -8.80 -8.27 28.93
CA GLY A 264 -10.18 -8.06 29.39
C GLY A 264 -11.03 -7.27 28.40
N ALA A 265 -11.89 -6.37 28.90
CA ALA A 265 -12.81 -5.61 28.05
C ALA A 265 -12.07 -4.63 27.13
N PRO A 266 -12.39 -4.57 25.82
CA PRO A 266 -11.78 -3.62 24.89
C PRO A 266 -12.08 -2.18 25.29
N ALA A 267 -11.11 -1.30 25.03
CA ALA A 267 -11.27 0.13 25.25
C ALA A 267 -12.24 0.76 24.25
N ALA A 268 -12.31 0.20 23.03
CA ALA A 268 -13.33 0.52 22.04
C ALA A 268 -13.56 -0.66 21.09
N VAL A 269 -14.75 -0.67 20.50
CA VAL A 269 -15.19 -1.68 19.53
C VAL A 269 -15.94 -1.00 18.40
N ASP A 270 -15.56 -1.33 17.17
CA ASP A 270 -16.27 -0.95 15.95
C ASP A 270 -16.77 -2.20 15.21
N VAL A 271 -17.88 -2.07 14.50
CA VAL A 271 -18.40 -3.13 13.64
C VAL A 271 -18.38 -2.62 12.21
N ASP A 272 -17.87 -3.45 11.31
CA ASP A 272 -17.69 -3.06 9.94
C ASP A 272 -18.86 -3.47 9.02
N HIS A 273 -18.86 -2.98 7.78
CA HIS A 273 -19.94 -3.26 6.83
C HIS A 273 -20.12 -4.76 6.50
N ALA A 274 -19.11 -5.59 6.78
CA ALA A 274 -19.16 -7.04 6.61
C ALA A 274 -19.52 -7.76 7.93
N GLY A 275 -19.91 -7.01 8.98
CA GLY A 275 -20.26 -7.55 10.30
C GLY A 275 -19.06 -7.98 11.14
N ARG A 276 -17.82 -7.65 10.75
CA ARG A 276 -16.62 -7.96 11.54
C ARG A 276 -16.47 -6.96 12.66
N THR A 277 -16.17 -7.47 13.84
CA THR A 277 -15.91 -6.69 15.05
C THR A 277 -14.42 -6.37 15.14
N HIS A 278 -14.10 -5.09 15.29
CA HIS A 278 -12.77 -4.52 15.45
C HIS A 278 -12.61 -4.02 16.88
N ALA A 279 -11.77 -4.68 17.67
CA ALA A 279 -11.57 -4.37 19.09
C ALA A 279 -10.13 -3.90 19.34
N VAL A 280 -9.98 -2.88 20.18
CA VAL A 280 -8.68 -2.26 20.49
C VAL A 280 -8.44 -2.09 21.99
N TRP A 281 -7.20 -2.31 22.43
CA TRP A 281 -6.76 -2.13 23.82
C TRP A 281 -5.43 -1.35 23.86
N PRO A 282 -5.38 -0.16 24.48
CA PRO A 282 -4.13 0.58 24.62
C PRO A 282 -3.20 -0.13 25.61
N LEU A 283 -1.95 -0.28 25.20
CA LEU A 283 -0.86 -0.78 26.02
C LEU A 283 0.10 0.39 26.31
N PRO A 284 0.13 0.88 27.56
CA PRO A 284 1.09 1.92 27.94
C PRO A 284 2.53 1.37 27.90
N PRO A 285 3.56 2.23 27.93
CA PRO A 285 4.95 1.78 27.90
C PRO A 285 5.26 0.91 29.12
N GLY A 286 5.95 -0.20 28.89
CA GLY A 286 6.24 -1.20 29.92
C GLY A 286 6.67 -2.54 29.33
N PRO A 287 6.97 -3.54 30.17
CA PRO A 287 7.60 -4.79 29.74
C PRO A 287 6.83 -5.56 28.66
N ASP A 288 5.50 -5.60 28.76
CA ASP A 288 4.66 -6.29 27.76
C ASP A 288 4.66 -5.57 26.41
N THR A 289 4.59 -4.25 26.44
CA THR A 289 4.70 -3.39 25.26
C THR A 289 6.06 -3.54 24.60
N ASP A 290 7.14 -3.48 25.38
CA ASP A 290 8.52 -3.62 24.88
C ASP A 290 8.72 -5.00 24.24
N ARG A 291 8.20 -6.05 24.88
CA ARG A 291 8.24 -7.42 24.34
C ARG A 291 7.49 -7.56 23.03
N LEU A 292 6.26 -7.03 22.94
CA LEU A 292 5.45 -7.12 21.72
C LEU A 292 6.05 -6.29 20.58
N CYS A 293 6.55 -5.09 20.87
CA CYS A 293 7.28 -4.26 19.90
C CYS A 293 8.57 -4.95 19.42
N ALA A 294 9.33 -5.60 20.30
CA ALA A 294 10.51 -6.38 19.92
C ALA A 294 10.14 -7.56 19.01
N LEU A 295 9.10 -8.33 19.37
CA LEU A 295 8.60 -9.42 18.53
C LEU A 295 8.11 -8.91 17.18
N ALA A 296 7.41 -7.78 17.16
CA ALA A 296 6.94 -7.15 15.93
C ALA A 296 8.10 -6.72 15.02
N GLY A 297 9.15 -6.11 15.58
CA GLY A 297 10.33 -5.65 14.84
C GLY A 297 11.39 -6.72 14.53
N ASP A 298 11.24 -7.95 15.02
CA ASP A 298 12.24 -9.02 14.84
C ASP A 298 12.26 -9.62 13.42
N GLY A 299 12.85 -8.93 12.45
CA GLY A 299 12.98 -9.41 11.07
C GLY A 299 12.40 -8.46 10.04
N GLU A 300 11.91 -9.02 8.92
CA GLU A 300 11.37 -8.24 7.81
C GLU A 300 9.87 -8.00 7.96
N LEU A 301 9.46 -6.78 7.62
CA LEU A 301 8.07 -6.31 7.62
C LEU A 301 7.67 -6.00 6.19
N VAL A 302 6.75 -6.78 5.62
CA VAL A 302 6.30 -6.58 4.23
C VAL A 302 5.05 -5.70 4.21
N VAL A 303 5.05 -4.65 3.39
CA VAL A 303 3.85 -3.80 3.21
C VAL A 303 2.78 -4.62 2.48
N ALA A 304 1.73 -4.99 3.21
CA ALA A 304 0.56 -5.69 2.69
C ALA A 304 -0.49 -4.70 2.16
N ASP A 305 -0.65 -3.56 2.83
CA ASP A 305 -1.52 -2.47 2.41
C ASP A 305 -0.95 -1.13 2.87
N GLY A 306 -1.12 -0.07 2.07
CA GLY A 306 -0.63 1.27 2.41
C GLY A 306 0.70 1.66 1.77
N ASN A 307 1.05 1.13 0.60
CA ASN A 307 2.22 1.54 -0.20
C ASN A 307 2.30 3.08 -0.41
N HIS A 308 1.16 3.74 -0.64
CA HIS A 308 1.09 5.22 -0.75
C HIS A 308 1.44 5.92 0.56
N ARG A 309 0.98 5.37 1.70
CA ARG A 309 1.15 5.94 3.04
C ARG A 309 2.59 5.79 3.53
N SER A 310 3.21 4.63 3.28
CA SER A 310 4.63 4.42 3.60
C SER A 310 5.52 5.36 2.79
N LEU A 311 5.28 5.52 1.48
CA LEU A 311 6.05 6.51 0.70
C LEU A 311 5.75 7.95 1.14
N ALA A 312 4.49 8.27 1.50
CA ALA A 312 4.16 9.59 2.02
C ALA A 312 4.92 9.89 3.32
N ALA A 313 5.14 8.89 4.18
CA ALA A 313 5.98 9.07 5.36
C ALA A 313 7.43 9.44 5.01
N GLN A 314 8.03 8.75 4.03
CA GLN A 314 9.39 9.06 3.55
C GLN A 314 9.48 10.46 2.95
N LEU A 315 8.57 10.81 2.03
CA LEU A 315 8.58 12.12 1.36
C LEU A 315 8.20 13.27 2.28
N GLY A 316 7.29 13.03 3.23
CA GLY A 316 6.91 13.96 4.30
C GLY A 316 7.93 14.05 5.44
N ARG A 317 9.05 13.33 5.34
CA ARG A 317 10.17 13.31 6.30
C ARG A 317 9.71 13.04 7.73
N LEU A 318 8.79 12.09 7.88
CA LEU A 318 8.36 11.63 9.19
C LEU A 318 9.47 10.77 9.80
N ASP A 319 9.78 10.96 11.08
CA ASP A 319 10.69 10.04 11.78
C ASP A 319 10.10 8.62 11.83
N ARG A 320 8.77 8.55 12.03
CA ARG A 320 8.01 7.30 12.09
C ARG A 320 6.65 7.42 11.42
N PHE A 321 6.09 6.29 11.01
CA PHE A 321 4.73 6.20 10.48
C PHE A 321 3.85 5.26 11.32
N LEU A 322 2.54 5.54 11.33
CA LEU A 322 1.54 4.67 11.95
C LEU A 322 1.39 3.38 11.14
N ALA A 323 1.50 2.24 11.82
CA ALA A 323 1.34 0.92 11.23
C ALA A 323 0.48 0.00 12.08
N VAL A 324 -0.03 -1.06 11.46
CA VAL A 324 -0.49 -2.27 12.14
C VAL A 324 0.43 -3.40 11.72
N VAL A 325 1.22 -3.93 12.64
CA VAL A 325 2.01 -5.14 12.41
C VAL A 325 1.14 -6.35 12.72
N THR A 326 0.96 -7.23 11.73
CA THR A 326 0.18 -8.47 11.82
C THR A 326 1.01 -9.66 11.30
N THR A 327 0.41 -10.85 11.27
CA THR A 327 1.08 -12.10 10.90
C THR A 327 0.35 -12.82 9.76
N PRO A 328 1.04 -13.71 9.02
CA PRO A 328 0.44 -14.47 7.92
C PRO A 328 -0.83 -15.25 8.31
N GLU A 329 -0.92 -15.74 9.55
CA GLU A 329 -2.08 -16.47 10.07
C GLU A 329 -3.31 -15.58 10.29
N SER A 330 -3.10 -14.26 10.35
CA SER A 330 -4.16 -13.27 10.57
C SER A 330 -4.77 -12.73 9.28
N VAL A 331 -4.24 -13.11 8.11
CA VAL A 331 -4.68 -12.56 6.82
C VAL A 331 -4.85 -13.64 5.77
N THR A 332 -5.73 -13.37 4.81
CA THR A 332 -5.76 -14.05 3.51
C THR A 332 -5.63 -13.03 2.40
N ILE A 333 -5.31 -13.52 1.21
CA ILE A 333 -5.32 -12.73 -0.01
C ILE A 333 -6.49 -13.24 -0.84
N ASP A 334 -7.41 -12.35 -1.19
CA ASP A 334 -8.51 -12.63 -2.10
C ASP A 334 -8.13 -12.25 -3.54
N GLY A 335 -8.97 -12.67 -4.51
CA GLY A 335 -8.71 -12.46 -5.92
C GLY A 335 -8.76 -10.98 -6.31
N TYR A 336 -7.82 -10.56 -7.16
CA TYR A 336 -7.84 -9.25 -7.79
C TYR A 336 -8.14 -9.41 -9.28
N HIS A 337 -9.35 -9.06 -9.67
CA HIS A 337 -9.93 -9.30 -10.99
C HIS A 337 -9.81 -8.05 -11.89
N ARG A 338 -10.18 -8.20 -13.17
CA ARG A 338 -10.16 -7.11 -14.15
C ARG A 338 -11.45 -7.08 -14.94
N LEU A 339 -11.99 -5.89 -15.12
CA LEU A 339 -12.98 -5.58 -16.15
C LEU A 339 -12.28 -4.82 -17.27
N VAL A 340 -12.59 -5.14 -18.52
CA VAL A 340 -12.02 -4.46 -19.68
C VAL A 340 -13.16 -3.95 -20.56
N GLY A 341 -13.13 -2.67 -20.92
CA GLY A 341 -14.13 -2.09 -21.82
C GLY A 341 -13.78 -0.65 -22.26
N PRO A 342 -14.03 -0.28 -23.54
CA PRO A 342 -14.42 -1.17 -24.63
C PRO A 342 -13.26 -2.06 -25.12
N LEU A 343 -13.57 -3.28 -25.61
CA LEU A 343 -12.60 -4.19 -26.22
C LEU A 343 -12.23 -3.70 -27.63
N PRO A 344 -10.93 -3.72 -28.00
CA PRO A 344 -10.47 -3.35 -29.34
C PRO A 344 -10.74 -4.42 -30.41
N ILE A 345 -11.10 -5.64 -30.01
CA ILE A 345 -11.37 -6.79 -30.88
C ILE A 345 -12.59 -7.57 -30.36
N SER A 346 -13.19 -8.40 -31.20
CA SER A 346 -14.30 -9.26 -30.76
C SER A 346 -13.82 -10.32 -29.74
N PRO A 347 -14.71 -10.80 -28.84
CA PRO A 347 -14.36 -11.91 -27.94
C PRO A 347 -13.89 -13.18 -28.67
N ALA A 348 -14.44 -13.47 -29.85
CA ALA A 348 -14.02 -14.61 -30.66
C ALA A 348 -12.58 -14.43 -31.18
N GLU A 349 -12.23 -13.22 -31.63
CA GLU A 349 -10.87 -12.91 -32.06
C GLU A 349 -9.87 -12.94 -30.89
N LEU A 350 -10.27 -12.48 -29.70
CA LEU A 350 -9.45 -12.62 -28.48
C LEU A 350 -9.11 -14.08 -28.20
N VAL A 351 -10.11 -14.97 -28.21
CA VAL A 351 -9.89 -16.42 -28.00
C VAL A 351 -8.95 -17.00 -29.06
N ASN A 352 -9.14 -16.65 -30.34
CA ASN A 352 -8.26 -17.11 -31.42
C ASN A 352 -6.81 -16.67 -31.21
N ARG A 353 -6.58 -15.41 -30.81
CA ARG A 353 -5.24 -14.89 -30.51
C ARG A 353 -4.61 -15.57 -29.30
N LEU A 354 -5.39 -15.87 -28.27
CA LEU A 354 -4.89 -16.61 -27.10
C LEU A 354 -4.43 -18.01 -27.47
N VAL A 355 -5.21 -18.74 -28.29
CA VAL A 355 -4.84 -20.07 -28.80
C VAL A 355 -3.60 -19.98 -29.69
N ALA A 356 -3.54 -19.01 -30.59
CA ALA A 356 -2.37 -18.78 -31.45
C ALA A 356 -1.11 -18.43 -30.64
N GLY A 357 -1.27 -17.78 -29.48
CA GLY A 357 -0.22 -17.49 -28.50
C GLY A 357 0.17 -18.67 -27.61
N GLY A 358 -0.40 -19.86 -27.82
CA GLY A 358 -0.06 -21.08 -27.09
C GLY A 358 -0.87 -21.32 -25.81
N ALA A 359 -1.94 -20.55 -25.56
CA ALA A 359 -2.85 -20.83 -24.45
C ALA A 359 -3.79 -22.00 -24.77
N GLN A 360 -4.14 -22.78 -23.73
CA GLN A 360 -5.19 -23.80 -23.85
C GLN A 360 -6.50 -23.19 -23.38
N VAL A 361 -7.49 -23.13 -24.27
CA VAL A 361 -8.79 -22.50 -24.01
C VAL A 361 -9.90 -23.54 -24.02
N THR A 362 -10.64 -23.63 -22.92
CA THR A 362 -11.77 -24.55 -22.75
C THR A 362 -13.03 -23.77 -22.43
N PRO A 363 -14.14 -23.94 -23.17
CA PRO A 363 -15.42 -23.30 -22.83
C PRO A 363 -15.92 -23.72 -21.45
N LEU A 364 -16.52 -22.78 -20.71
CA LEU A 364 -17.17 -23.02 -19.42
C LEU A 364 -18.69 -22.88 -19.55
N PRO A 365 -19.48 -23.66 -18.79
CA PRO A 365 -20.91 -23.48 -18.72
C PRO A 365 -21.27 -22.21 -17.92
N GLY A 366 -22.06 -21.32 -18.51
CA GLY A 366 -22.61 -20.14 -17.83
C GLY A 366 -21.57 -19.12 -17.36
N ARG A 367 -21.88 -18.43 -16.26
CA ARG A 367 -21.00 -17.43 -15.63
C ARG A 367 -19.93 -18.15 -14.78
N PRO A 368 -18.62 -17.90 -15.02
CA PRO A 368 -17.57 -18.54 -14.25
C PRO A 368 -17.41 -17.92 -12.85
N GLY A 369 -17.00 -18.73 -11.87
CA GLY A 369 -16.34 -18.25 -10.65
C GLY A 369 -14.83 -18.07 -10.87
N PRO A 370 -14.06 -17.59 -9.87
CA PRO A 370 -12.61 -17.55 -9.99
C PRO A 370 -12.03 -18.98 -10.10
N PRO A 371 -10.89 -19.14 -10.80
CA PRO A 371 -10.21 -20.43 -10.89
C PRO A 371 -9.71 -20.89 -9.52
N ALA A 372 -9.72 -22.20 -9.28
CA ALA A 372 -9.39 -22.80 -7.99
C ALA A 372 -7.87 -22.85 -7.69
N ALA A 373 -7.03 -22.75 -8.72
CA ALA A 373 -5.58 -22.83 -8.59
C ALA A 373 -4.90 -21.98 -9.66
N ARG A 374 -3.64 -21.63 -9.39
CA ARG A 374 -2.78 -20.85 -10.28
C ARG A 374 -2.57 -21.52 -11.65
N GLY A 375 -2.22 -20.72 -12.65
CA GLY A 375 -1.91 -21.16 -14.01
C GLY A 375 -3.12 -21.28 -14.91
N THR A 376 -4.32 -20.92 -14.43
CA THR A 376 -5.54 -20.81 -15.24
C THR A 376 -6.28 -19.55 -14.83
N VAL A 377 -6.76 -18.80 -15.81
CA VAL A 377 -7.65 -17.65 -15.61
C VAL A 377 -8.99 -17.94 -16.26
N HIS A 378 -10.07 -17.37 -15.73
CA HIS A 378 -11.38 -17.48 -16.36
C HIS A 378 -11.76 -16.16 -17.03
N LEU A 379 -12.21 -16.23 -18.27
CA LEU A 379 -12.71 -15.10 -19.05
C LEU A 379 -14.23 -15.18 -19.15
N TYR A 380 -14.90 -14.03 -19.12
CA TYR A 380 -16.32 -13.92 -19.40
C TYR A 380 -16.62 -12.72 -20.30
N ALA A 381 -17.20 -12.97 -21.47
CA ALA A 381 -17.54 -11.94 -22.46
C ALA A 381 -18.72 -12.39 -23.32
N ALA A 382 -19.60 -11.45 -23.67
CA ALA A 382 -20.78 -11.70 -24.52
C ALA A 382 -21.59 -12.96 -24.12
N GLY A 383 -21.85 -13.10 -22.81
CA GLY A 383 -22.62 -14.21 -22.25
C GLY A 383 -21.91 -15.57 -22.22
N ARG A 384 -20.62 -15.65 -22.56
CA ARG A 384 -19.84 -16.90 -22.65
C ARG A 384 -18.64 -16.88 -21.70
N GLY A 385 -18.38 -18.03 -21.09
CA GLY A 385 -17.23 -18.24 -20.20
C GLY A 385 -16.15 -19.14 -20.84
N TRP A 386 -14.90 -18.90 -20.50
CA TRP A 386 -13.76 -19.73 -20.90
C TRP A 386 -12.76 -19.90 -19.75
N ALA A 387 -12.24 -21.11 -19.57
CA ALA A 387 -11.03 -21.37 -18.82
C ALA A 387 -9.82 -21.28 -19.74
N VAL A 388 -8.82 -20.48 -19.37
CA VAL A 388 -7.64 -20.20 -20.17
C VAL A 388 -6.40 -20.56 -19.35
N ARG A 389 -5.73 -21.65 -19.71
CA ARG A 389 -4.42 -21.98 -19.17
C ARG A 389 -3.36 -21.20 -19.96
N LEU A 390 -2.76 -20.22 -19.29
CA LEU A 390 -1.73 -19.36 -19.88
C LEU A 390 -0.38 -20.10 -19.86
N PRO A 391 0.39 -20.07 -20.96
CA PRO A 391 1.68 -20.73 -20.99
C PRO A 391 2.68 -19.99 -20.09
N ALA A 392 3.23 -20.71 -19.12
CA ALA A 392 4.38 -20.23 -18.35
C ALA A 392 5.56 -19.99 -19.31
N THR A 393 6.39 -19.01 -19.00
CA THR A 393 7.64 -18.74 -19.73
C THR A 393 8.77 -19.54 -19.06
N PRO A 394 9.33 -20.56 -19.73
CA PRO A 394 10.39 -21.38 -19.15
C PRO A 394 11.61 -20.53 -18.79
N GLY A 395 12.15 -20.74 -17.59
CA GLY A 395 13.33 -20.00 -17.11
C GLY A 395 13.06 -18.57 -16.67
N ALA A 396 11.83 -18.07 -16.77
CA ALA A 396 11.43 -16.80 -16.16
C ALA A 396 11.24 -16.96 -14.64
N SER A 397 11.26 -15.84 -13.91
CA SER A 397 11.09 -15.85 -12.46
C SER A 397 9.67 -16.31 -12.07
N ASP A 398 9.49 -16.74 -10.82
CA ASP A 398 8.16 -17.09 -10.29
C ASP A 398 7.19 -15.90 -10.39
N VAL A 399 7.71 -14.67 -10.25
CA VAL A 399 6.95 -13.42 -10.42
C VAL A 399 6.45 -13.25 -11.84
N ASP A 400 7.31 -13.47 -12.83
CA ASP A 400 6.95 -13.36 -14.26
C ASP A 400 5.92 -14.41 -14.70
N ASN A 401 5.82 -15.50 -13.94
CA ASN A 401 4.87 -16.58 -14.13
C ASN A 401 3.65 -16.51 -13.18
N LEU A 402 3.52 -15.47 -12.35
CA LEU A 402 2.27 -15.21 -11.64
C LEU A 402 1.15 -14.94 -12.65
N ASP A 403 -0.05 -15.44 -12.39
CA ASP A 403 -1.20 -15.27 -13.30
C ASP A 403 -1.49 -13.79 -13.59
N HIS A 404 -1.24 -12.90 -12.63
CA HIS A 404 -1.37 -11.46 -12.83
C HIS A 404 -0.40 -10.93 -13.90
N ALA A 405 0.88 -11.34 -13.87
CA ALA A 405 1.89 -10.96 -14.86
C ALA A 405 1.61 -11.59 -16.24
N LEU A 406 1.17 -12.86 -16.24
CA LEU A 406 0.76 -13.54 -17.46
C LEU A 406 -0.46 -12.88 -18.10
N VAL A 407 -1.45 -12.44 -17.32
CA VAL A 407 -2.61 -11.69 -17.84
C VAL A 407 -2.17 -10.38 -18.47
N GLU A 408 -1.31 -9.61 -17.81
CA GLU A 408 -0.81 -8.33 -18.34
C GLU A 408 -0.10 -8.52 -19.69
N ARG A 409 0.74 -9.55 -19.82
CA ARG A 409 1.52 -9.77 -21.06
C ARG A 409 0.74 -10.52 -22.14
N LEU A 410 0.05 -11.59 -21.77
CA LEU A 410 -0.54 -12.58 -22.69
C LEU A 410 -2.02 -12.36 -22.94
N VAL A 411 -2.72 -11.50 -22.17
CA VAL A 411 -4.13 -11.15 -22.40
C VAL A 411 -4.28 -9.67 -22.73
N LEU A 412 -3.66 -8.76 -21.97
CA LEU A 412 -3.79 -7.32 -22.19
C LEU A 412 -2.85 -6.82 -23.29
N ALA A 413 -1.54 -6.98 -23.13
CA ALA A 413 -0.56 -6.40 -24.06
C ALA A 413 -0.60 -7.07 -25.43
N THR A 414 -0.44 -8.40 -25.50
CA THR A 414 -0.26 -9.08 -26.81
C THR A 414 -1.56 -9.19 -27.62
N PRO A 415 -2.68 -9.72 -27.09
CA PRO A 415 -3.91 -9.84 -27.86
C PRO A 415 -4.66 -8.52 -28.04
N LEU A 416 -4.75 -7.70 -26.99
CA LEU A 416 -5.57 -6.49 -26.96
C LEU A 416 -4.78 -5.20 -27.23
N GLY A 417 -3.45 -5.21 -27.14
CA GLY A 417 -2.64 -4.00 -27.29
C GLY A 417 -2.87 -2.99 -26.16
N LEU A 418 -3.22 -3.47 -24.97
CA LEU A 418 -3.51 -2.63 -23.80
C LEU A 418 -2.34 -2.66 -22.81
N ASP A 419 -1.91 -1.47 -22.39
CA ASP A 419 -1.06 -1.33 -21.21
C ASP A 419 -1.88 -1.64 -19.94
N PRO A 420 -1.30 -2.24 -18.88
CA PRO A 420 -1.99 -2.44 -17.61
C PRO A 420 -2.49 -1.14 -16.96
N GLY A 421 -2.02 0.04 -17.37
CA GLY A 421 -2.49 1.36 -16.93
C GLY A 421 -3.52 2.00 -17.85
N ASP A 422 -3.96 1.30 -18.90
CA ASP A 422 -4.97 1.81 -19.82
C ASP A 422 -6.31 2.02 -19.08
N LYS A 423 -6.96 3.16 -19.33
CA LYS A 423 -8.24 3.53 -18.70
C LYS A 423 -9.37 2.54 -18.97
N ARG A 424 -9.22 1.69 -19.99
CA ARG A 424 -10.15 0.61 -20.33
C ARG A 424 -10.03 -0.57 -19.39
N VAL A 425 -8.96 -0.68 -18.61
CA VAL A 425 -8.74 -1.75 -17.64
C VAL A 425 -9.12 -1.24 -16.25
N THR A 426 -10.19 -1.79 -15.70
CA THR A 426 -10.62 -1.54 -14.33
C THR A 426 -10.20 -2.71 -13.46
N TYR A 427 -9.45 -2.42 -12.39
CA TYR A 427 -9.02 -3.40 -11.40
C TYR A 427 -10.10 -3.51 -10.32
N VAL A 428 -10.55 -4.73 -10.04
CA VAL A 428 -11.64 -5.02 -9.09
C VAL A 428 -11.12 -5.93 -7.97
N GLY A 429 -11.20 -5.46 -6.73
CA GLY A 429 -10.72 -6.18 -5.54
C GLY A 429 -11.65 -7.31 -5.09
N GLY A 430 -11.26 -8.00 -4.01
CA GLY A 430 -11.98 -9.16 -3.47
C GLY A 430 -13.31 -8.85 -2.79
N ASP A 431 -13.69 -7.58 -2.69
CA ASP A 431 -14.98 -7.11 -2.18
C ASP A 431 -16.14 -7.35 -3.16
N TYR A 432 -15.85 -7.57 -4.44
CA TYR A 432 -16.86 -7.88 -5.45
C TYR A 432 -16.83 -9.36 -5.82
N PRO A 433 -17.95 -10.09 -5.69
CA PRO A 433 -18.01 -11.50 -6.09
C PRO A 433 -17.93 -11.63 -7.61
N ALA A 434 -17.40 -12.75 -8.12
CA ALA A 434 -17.33 -13.02 -9.56
C ALA A 434 -18.68 -12.87 -10.29
N SER A 435 -19.80 -13.14 -9.60
CA SER A 435 -21.14 -12.93 -10.14
C SER A 435 -21.46 -11.46 -10.44
N TRP A 436 -20.95 -10.52 -9.63
CA TRP A 436 -21.07 -9.09 -9.87
C TRP A 436 -20.28 -8.69 -11.12
N LEU A 437 -19.02 -9.14 -11.25
CA LEU A 437 -18.20 -8.85 -12.43
C LEU A 437 -18.84 -9.37 -13.72
N CYS A 438 -19.39 -10.59 -13.70
CA CYS A 438 -20.13 -11.11 -14.85
C CYS A 438 -21.39 -10.27 -15.14
N GLY A 439 -22.05 -9.76 -14.09
CA GLY A 439 -23.19 -8.85 -14.21
C GLY A 439 -22.83 -7.51 -14.87
N GLU A 440 -21.65 -6.96 -14.60
CA GLU A 440 -21.14 -5.74 -15.26
C GLU A 440 -20.99 -5.94 -16.77
N VAL A 441 -20.50 -7.12 -17.17
CA VAL A 441 -20.40 -7.51 -18.58
C VAL A 441 -21.77 -7.67 -19.22
N ASP A 442 -22.67 -8.41 -18.56
CA ASP A 442 -24.03 -8.64 -19.09
C ASP A 442 -24.85 -7.35 -19.17
N ALA A 443 -24.56 -6.37 -18.32
CA ALA A 443 -25.19 -5.05 -18.36
C ALA A 443 -24.55 -4.09 -19.38
N GLY A 444 -23.49 -4.51 -20.09
CA GLY A 444 -22.79 -3.69 -21.09
C GLY A 444 -21.96 -2.54 -20.50
N ARG A 445 -21.63 -2.58 -19.20
CA ARG A 445 -20.72 -1.61 -18.57
C ARG A 445 -19.25 -1.98 -18.75
N ALA A 446 -18.97 -3.25 -19.01
CA ALA A 446 -17.68 -3.77 -19.45
C ALA A 446 -17.91 -4.78 -20.58
N ASP A 447 -16.87 -5.07 -21.36
CA ASP A 447 -16.96 -6.02 -22.48
C ASP A 447 -16.37 -7.39 -22.11
N LEU A 448 -15.45 -7.43 -21.14
CA LEU A 448 -14.75 -8.62 -20.68
C LEU A 448 -14.51 -8.56 -19.17
N ALA A 449 -14.78 -9.66 -18.47
CA ALA A 449 -14.29 -9.93 -17.12
C ALA A 449 -13.16 -10.98 -17.16
N ILE A 450 -12.10 -10.72 -16.40
CA ILE A 450 -10.95 -11.61 -16.20
C ILE A 450 -10.87 -11.96 -14.72
N LEU A 451 -11.21 -13.21 -14.39
CA LEU A 451 -11.15 -13.76 -13.04
C LEU A 451 -9.85 -14.55 -12.86
N ILE A 452 -9.17 -14.29 -11.74
CA ILE A 452 -7.80 -14.75 -11.49
C ILE A 452 -7.78 -15.38 -10.10
N ALA A 453 -7.02 -16.46 -9.95
CA ALA A 453 -6.82 -17.10 -8.66
C ALA A 453 -6.11 -16.14 -7.70
N PRO A 454 -6.47 -16.12 -6.41
CA PRO A 454 -5.74 -15.31 -5.44
C PRO A 454 -4.27 -15.72 -5.35
N VAL A 455 -3.37 -14.74 -5.24
CA VAL A 455 -1.97 -14.99 -4.87
C VAL A 455 -1.94 -15.58 -3.45
N THR A 456 -1.09 -16.57 -3.18
CA THR A 456 -0.98 -17.12 -1.83
C THR A 456 -0.16 -16.19 -0.92
N VAL A 457 -0.41 -16.22 0.40
CA VAL A 457 0.40 -15.44 1.36
C VAL A 457 1.87 -15.90 1.32
N GLU A 458 2.10 -17.19 1.08
CA GLU A 458 3.44 -17.76 0.92
C GLU A 458 4.16 -17.19 -0.32
N ASP A 459 3.51 -17.22 -1.49
CA ASP A 459 4.07 -16.63 -2.72
C ASP A 459 4.31 -15.12 -2.53
N PHE A 460 3.36 -14.41 -1.90
CA PHE A 460 3.51 -13.00 -1.57
C PHE A 460 4.77 -12.75 -0.74
N LEU A 461 4.96 -13.48 0.37
CA LEU A 461 6.14 -13.33 1.21
C LEU A 461 7.42 -13.69 0.47
N ALA A 462 7.44 -14.81 -0.26
CA ALA A 462 8.61 -15.27 -1.00
C ALA A 462 9.10 -14.23 -2.02
N VAL A 463 8.19 -13.66 -2.81
CA VAL A 463 8.49 -12.61 -3.79
C VAL A 463 9.07 -11.37 -3.11
N ASN A 464 8.46 -10.94 -2.00
CA ASN A 464 8.86 -9.75 -1.27
C ASN A 464 10.21 -9.89 -0.57
N LEU A 465 10.45 -11.04 0.07
CA LEU A 465 11.71 -11.35 0.72
C LEU A 465 12.86 -11.48 -0.29
N ALA A 466 12.56 -11.92 -1.52
CA ALA A 466 13.49 -11.88 -2.65
C ALA A 466 13.68 -10.46 -3.24
N ARG A 467 13.05 -9.42 -2.67
CA ARG A 467 13.09 -8.02 -3.12
C ARG A 467 12.59 -7.82 -4.55
N HIS A 468 11.74 -8.72 -5.02
CA HIS A 468 11.04 -8.57 -6.30
C HIS A 468 9.73 -7.80 -6.09
N LYS A 469 9.29 -7.09 -7.14
CA LYS A 469 8.00 -6.39 -7.14
C LYS A 469 6.90 -7.29 -7.67
N LEU A 470 5.74 -7.24 -7.04
CA LEU A 470 4.54 -7.89 -7.57
C LEU A 470 3.93 -7.02 -8.68
N PRO A 471 3.22 -7.63 -9.65
CA PRO A 471 2.37 -6.88 -10.57
C PRO A 471 1.39 -6.00 -9.79
N ARG A 472 1.08 -4.82 -10.34
CA ARG A 472 0.14 -3.88 -9.70
C ARG A 472 -1.20 -4.57 -9.42
N LYS A 473 -1.79 -4.26 -8.27
CA LYS A 473 -3.14 -4.74 -7.93
C LYS A 473 -3.28 -6.25 -8.14
N SER A 474 -2.36 -7.00 -7.52
CA SER A 474 -2.32 -8.48 -7.51
C SER A 474 -2.77 -9.08 -6.18
N THR A 475 -2.83 -8.28 -5.12
CA THR A 475 -3.19 -8.74 -3.78
C THR A 475 -4.32 -7.92 -3.17
N TRP A 476 -5.28 -8.61 -2.57
CA TRP A 476 -6.34 -8.00 -1.76
C TRP A 476 -6.36 -8.66 -0.38
N PHE A 477 -5.74 -8.02 0.61
CA PHE A 477 -5.66 -8.59 1.96
C PHE A 477 -6.99 -8.47 2.72
N THR A 478 -7.39 -9.57 3.36
CA THR A 478 -8.58 -9.65 4.20
C THR A 478 -8.25 -10.34 5.53
N PRO A 479 -8.73 -9.84 6.68
CA PRO A 479 -9.46 -8.59 6.86
C PRO A 479 -8.54 -7.35 6.76
N LYS A 480 -9.11 -6.22 6.35
CA LYS A 480 -8.40 -4.94 6.29
C LYS A 480 -8.30 -4.28 7.67
N ALA A 481 -7.17 -3.64 7.95
CA ALA A 481 -7.06 -2.74 9.10
C ALA A 481 -7.86 -1.45 8.84
N ARG A 482 -8.56 -0.96 9.87
CA ARG A 482 -9.42 0.21 9.76
C ARG A 482 -8.67 1.51 10.06
N ALA A 483 -8.96 2.52 9.27
CA ALA A 483 -8.57 3.91 9.53
C ALA A 483 -9.28 4.44 10.78
N GLY A 484 -8.63 5.34 11.51
CA GLY A 484 -9.21 6.12 12.60
C GLY A 484 -9.64 5.35 13.84
N LEU A 485 -9.21 4.10 14.03
CA LEU A 485 -9.29 3.43 15.33
C LEU A 485 -8.20 3.95 16.28
N VAL A 486 -7.01 4.18 15.75
CA VAL A 486 -5.87 4.82 16.41
C VAL A 486 -5.40 5.96 15.53
N ILE A 487 -5.23 7.14 16.09
CA ILE A 487 -4.60 8.29 15.42
C ILE A 487 -3.28 8.57 16.11
N ALA A 488 -2.20 8.66 15.34
CA ALA A 488 -0.90 9.10 15.84
C ALA A 488 -0.76 10.62 15.66
N GLN A 489 -0.48 11.33 16.74
CA GLN A 489 -0.07 12.73 16.68
C GLN A 489 1.45 12.80 16.46
N ARG A 490 1.86 13.67 15.53
CA ARG A 490 3.26 13.82 15.10
C ARG A 490 4.12 14.60 16.08
#